data_AF-F4XYN4-F1
#
_entry.id   AF-F4XYN4-F1
#
_cell.length_a   1.000
_cell.length_b   1.000
_cell.length_c   1.000
_cell.angle_alpha   90.00
_cell.angle_beta   90.00
_cell.angle_gamma   90.00
#
_symmetry.space_group_name_H-M   'P 1'
#
loop_
_entity.id
_entity.type
_entity.pdbx_description
1 polymer ?
#
loop_
_entity_poly.entity_id
_entity_poly.type
_entity_poly.pdbx_seq_one_letter_code
_entity_poly.pdbx_strand_id
1 'polypeptide(L)'
;MITVTREEIEQFRYQLANYPEALAALNEIEEEEGDLEYATEIIASEAGIDRIDIKESWLQNLARRCRHIICQDEFKNDLLAGGITTLIPYLVQSVNLPVALATPVAIYIVKIGVKSFCNQEETRNHKDYPLAQELIADNKGNIEKVLIYFQDYERLIESFEDEGLYRAMMEVKDETPLSLEEALAELDKE
;
A
#
# COMPACT_ATOMS: atom_id res chain seq x y z
N MET A 1 -1.55 11.50 14.36
CA MET A 1 -0.44 12.11 15.11
C MET A 1 0.04 11.08 16.12
N ILE A 2 1.25 10.56 15.94
CA ILE A 2 1.87 9.60 16.85
C ILE A 2 3.04 10.32 17.51
N THR A 3 3.03 10.34 18.83
CA THR A 3 4.08 10.96 19.62
C THR A 3 4.89 9.92 20.37
N VAL A 4 6.19 10.16 20.48
CA VAL A 4 7.16 9.32 21.18
C VAL A 4 7.59 10.06 22.44
N THR A 5 7.51 9.40 23.61
CA THR A 5 7.91 10.05 24.86
C THR A 5 9.42 10.08 25.00
N ARG A 6 9.92 10.98 25.86
CA ARG A 6 11.35 11.07 26.14
C ARG A 6 11.94 9.75 26.66
N GLU A 7 11.19 9.01 27.48
CA GLU A 7 11.62 7.70 27.99
C GLU A 7 11.73 6.67 26.87
N GLU A 8 10.80 6.68 25.91
CA GLU A 8 10.85 5.82 24.72
C GLU A 8 12.04 6.20 23.83
N ILE A 9 12.31 7.50 23.63
CA ILE A 9 13.47 7.99 22.88
C ILE A 9 14.77 7.50 23.51
N GLU A 10 14.95 7.61 24.83
CA GLU A 10 16.14 7.10 25.53
C GLU A 10 16.31 5.58 25.39
N GLN A 11 15.22 4.82 25.41
CA GLN A 11 15.26 3.39 25.14
C GLN A 11 15.73 3.09 23.71
N PHE A 12 15.24 3.83 22.72
CA PHE A 12 15.69 3.68 21.34
C PHE A 12 17.14 4.13 21.13
N ARG A 13 17.59 5.19 21.81
CA ARG A 13 19.00 5.63 21.82
C ARG A 13 19.93 4.51 22.30
N TYR A 14 19.53 3.79 23.35
CA TYR A 14 20.29 2.63 23.85
C TYR A 14 20.39 1.52 22.80
N GLN A 15 19.27 1.17 22.14
CA GLN A 15 19.24 0.12 21.13
C GLN A 15 20.01 0.49 19.84
N LEU A 16 20.06 1.77 19.51
CA LEU A 16 20.64 2.30 18.27
C LEU A 16 22.00 2.98 18.50
N ALA A 17 22.66 2.73 19.63
CA ALA A 17 23.93 3.38 19.99
C ALA A 17 25.05 3.23 18.93
N ASN A 18 24.96 2.18 18.09
CA ASN A 18 25.92 1.92 17.02
C ASN A 18 25.53 2.51 15.65
N TYR A 19 24.43 3.28 15.57
CA TYR A 19 23.88 3.85 14.34
C TYR A 19 23.79 5.37 14.46
N PRO A 20 24.85 6.12 14.12
CA PRO A 20 24.90 7.57 14.34
C PRO A 20 23.81 8.33 13.57
N GLU A 21 23.44 7.87 12.36
CA GLU A 21 22.34 8.45 11.59
C GLU A 21 20.97 8.19 12.23
N ALA A 22 20.81 7.06 12.94
CA ALA A 22 19.60 6.78 13.69
C ALA A 22 19.52 7.63 14.98
N LEU A 23 20.66 7.90 15.62
CA LEU A 23 20.75 8.83 16.74
C LEU A 23 20.44 10.27 16.32
N ALA A 24 20.85 10.67 15.11
CA ALA A 24 20.48 11.96 14.54
C ALA A 24 18.97 12.06 14.31
N ALA A 25 18.36 11.02 13.72
CA ALA A 25 16.90 10.97 13.57
C ALA A 25 16.16 11.02 14.93
N LEU A 26 16.70 10.39 15.98
CA LEU A 26 16.14 10.48 17.33
C LEU A 26 16.28 11.88 17.96
N ASN A 27 17.33 12.63 17.63
CA ASN A 27 17.45 14.04 18.04
C ASN A 27 16.35 14.87 17.38
N GLU A 28 16.14 14.70 16.07
CA GLU A 28 15.09 15.42 15.35
C GLU A 28 13.71 15.13 15.94
N ILE A 29 13.41 13.86 16.23
CA ILE A 29 12.16 13.46 16.89
C ILE A 29 12.02 14.13 18.26
N GLU A 30 13.09 14.22 19.05
CA GLU A 30 13.06 14.86 20.36
C GLU A 30 12.87 16.39 20.27
N GLU A 31 13.49 17.04 19.29
CA GLU A 31 13.36 18.48 19.03
C GLU A 31 11.93 18.84 18.63
N GLU A 32 11.25 17.97 17.88
CA GLU A 32 9.86 18.14 17.46
C GLU A 32 8.84 17.62 18.49
N GLU A 33 9.19 17.69 19.79
CA GLU A 33 8.34 17.28 20.92
C GLU A 33 7.83 15.82 20.83
N GLY A 34 8.60 14.96 20.16
CA GLY A 34 8.25 13.57 19.91
C GLY A 34 7.27 13.38 18.75
N ASP A 35 6.89 14.41 17.99
CA ASP A 35 6.02 14.26 16.82
C ASP A 35 6.74 13.52 15.70
N LEU A 36 6.37 12.25 15.58
CA LEU A 36 7.03 11.34 14.66
C LEU A 36 6.74 11.68 13.20
N GLU A 37 5.55 12.21 12.89
CA GLU A 37 5.20 12.56 11.50
C GLU A 37 6.01 13.78 11.06
N TYR A 38 6.00 14.83 11.88
CA TYR A 38 6.66 16.08 11.54
C TYR A 38 8.18 15.94 11.48
N ALA A 39 8.80 15.26 12.46
CA ALA A 39 10.23 14.95 12.41
C ALA A 39 10.60 14.15 11.16
N THR A 40 9.75 13.19 10.75
CA THR A 40 9.98 12.41 9.53
C THR A 40 9.96 13.29 8.28
N GLU A 41 9.09 14.31 8.22
CA GLU A 41 9.03 15.26 7.12
C GLU A 41 10.33 16.07 6.99
N ILE A 42 10.87 16.54 8.12
CA ILE A 42 12.15 17.27 8.14
C ILE A 42 13.27 16.35 7.67
N ILE A 43 13.39 15.15 8.23
CA ILE A 43 14.42 14.17 7.84
C ILE A 43 14.33 13.84 6.34
N ALA A 44 13.13 13.68 5.78
CA ALA A 44 12.93 13.40 4.37
C ALA A 44 13.40 14.58 3.49
N SER A 45 13.07 15.81 3.89
CA SER A 45 13.51 17.04 3.23
C SER A 45 15.03 17.16 3.21
N GLU A 46 15.70 16.92 4.35
CA GLU A 46 17.16 16.93 4.45
C GLU A 46 17.83 15.85 3.60
N ALA A 47 17.17 14.71 3.43
CA ALA A 47 17.62 13.63 2.54
C ALA A 47 17.37 13.92 1.05
N GLY A 48 16.82 15.08 0.69
CA GLY A 48 16.49 15.46 -0.69
C GLY A 48 15.33 14.68 -1.27
N ILE A 49 14.45 14.13 -0.41
CA ILE A 49 13.24 13.41 -0.83
C ILE A 49 12.08 14.40 -0.82
N ASP A 50 11.84 15.04 -1.96
CA ASP A 50 10.70 15.95 -2.12
C ASP A 50 9.36 15.20 -2.06
N ARG A 51 8.36 15.87 -1.47
CA ARG A 51 6.98 15.38 -1.44
C ARG A 51 6.44 15.25 -2.87
N ILE A 52 6.17 14.02 -3.30
CA ILE A 52 5.11 13.78 -4.28
C ILE A 52 3.81 13.90 -3.50
N ASP A 53 2.94 14.85 -3.86
CA ASP A 53 1.64 15.14 -3.25
C ASP A 53 0.88 13.86 -2.82
N ILE A 54 0.84 13.57 -1.52
CA ILE A 54 -0.06 12.54 -0.96
C ILE A 54 -0.84 13.16 0.19
N LYS A 55 -2.17 13.04 0.13
CA LYS A 55 -3.10 13.43 1.21
C LYS A 55 -3.02 12.53 2.45
N GLU A 56 -2.24 11.46 2.38
CA GLU A 56 -2.02 10.49 3.46
C GLU A 56 -0.71 10.78 4.18
N SER A 57 -0.64 10.39 5.47
CA SER A 57 0.58 10.43 6.28
C SER A 57 1.73 9.75 5.53
N TRP A 58 2.82 10.50 5.35
CA TRP A 58 3.98 10.06 4.59
C TRP A 58 4.66 8.89 5.30
N LEU A 59 4.71 8.95 6.63
CA LEU A 59 5.25 7.91 7.50
C LEU A 59 4.45 6.60 7.39
N GLN A 60 3.11 6.69 7.37
CA GLN A 60 2.23 5.53 7.16
C GLN A 60 2.49 4.85 5.82
N ASN A 61 2.62 5.66 4.76
CA ASN A 61 2.89 5.15 3.43
C ASN A 61 4.25 4.49 3.33
N LEU A 62 5.26 5.08 3.95
CA LEU A 62 6.61 4.53 3.98
C LEU A 62 6.65 3.22 4.77
N ALA A 63 6.00 3.15 5.93
CA ALA A 63 5.88 1.92 6.71
C ALA A 63 5.17 0.82 5.90
N ARG A 64 4.08 1.14 5.21
CA ARG A 64 3.36 0.19 4.34
C ARG A 64 4.24 -0.40 3.24
N ARG A 65 5.10 0.41 2.59
CA ARG A 65 6.07 -0.10 1.59
C ARG A 65 7.03 -1.14 2.18
N CYS A 66 7.37 -1.01 3.45
CA CYS A 66 8.27 -1.90 4.17
C CYS A 66 7.58 -3.17 4.71
N ARG A 67 6.24 -3.29 4.58
CA ARG A 67 5.44 -4.35 5.21
C ARG A 67 5.90 -5.77 4.87
N HIS A 68 6.26 -6.01 3.61
CA HIS A 68 6.74 -7.30 3.12
C HIS A 68 8.03 -7.79 3.81
N ILE A 69 8.78 -6.89 4.46
CA ILE A 69 9.97 -7.19 5.27
C ILE A 69 9.57 -7.27 6.74
N ILE A 70 8.95 -6.21 7.25
CA ILE A 70 8.57 -6.07 8.67
C ILE A 70 7.75 -7.26 9.18
N CYS A 71 6.86 -7.80 8.34
CA CYS A 71 5.94 -8.86 8.73
C CYS A 71 6.47 -10.28 8.52
N GLN A 72 7.73 -10.44 8.12
CA GLN A 72 8.41 -11.74 8.14
C GLN A 72 8.72 -12.14 9.59
N ASP A 73 8.66 -13.44 9.89
CA ASP A 73 8.81 -13.94 11.26
C ASP A 73 10.15 -13.57 11.91
N GLU A 74 11.22 -13.41 11.10
CA GLU A 74 12.55 -13.00 11.57
C GLU A 74 12.54 -11.61 12.23
N PHE A 75 11.88 -10.63 11.61
CA PHE A 75 11.82 -9.25 12.11
C PHE A 75 10.65 -9.03 13.05
N LYS A 76 9.52 -9.68 12.77
CA LYS A 76 8.27 -9.54 13.52
C LYS A 76 8.47 -9.88 15.00
N ASN A 77 9.21 -10.95 15.30
CA ASN A 77 9.43 -11.39 16.68
C ASN A 77 10.31 -10.41 17.48
N ASP A 78 11.36 -9.85 16.86
CA ASP A 78 12.22 -8.84 17.50
C ASP A 78 11.44 -7.54 17.76
N LEU A 79 10.66 -7.09 16.77
CA LEU A 79 9.83 -5.89 16.90
C LEU A 79 8.73 -6.06 17.95
N LEU A 80 8.17 -7.27 18.10
CA LEU A 80 7.20 -7.56 19.17
C LEU A 80 7.82 -7.45 20.57
N ALA A 81 9.13 -7.68 20.70
CA ALA A 81 9.89 -7.46 21.93
C ALA A 81 10.35 -6.00 22.10
N GLY A 82 10.01 -5.11 21.16
CA GLY A 82 10.44 -3.71 21.15
C GLY A 82 11.85 -3.50 20.61
N GLY A 83 12.46 -4.53 20.02
CA GLY A 83 13.76 -4.47 19.37
C GLY A 83 13.65 -3.89 17.96
N ILE A 84 14.42 -2.83 17.67
CA ILE A 84 14.46 -2.21 16.34
C ILE A 84 15.83 -2.31 15.66
N THR A 85 16.86 -2.76 16.38
CA THR A 85 18.25 -2.78 15.92
C THR A 85 18.44 -3.67 14.68
N THR A 86 17.74 -4.81 14.61
CA THR A 86 17.85 -5.73 13.47
C THR A 86 17.15 -5.21 12.23
N LEU A 87 16.05 -4.48 12.37
CA LEU A 87 15.22 -4.02 11.25
C LEU A 87 15.91 -2.92 10.43
N ILE A 88 16.58 -1.97 11.10
CA ILE A 88 17.21 -0.79 10.49
C ILE A 88 18.12 -1.16 9.29
N PRO A 89 19.15 -2.02 9.43
CA PRO A 89 20.04 -2.34 8.32
C PRO A 89 19.32 -3.03 7.14
N TYR A 90 18.30 -3.85 7.42
CA TYR A 90 17.55 -4.53 6.37
C TYR A 90 16.63 -3.59 5.59
N LEU A 91 15.99 -2.63 6.25
CA LEU A 91 15.18 -1.60 5.57
C LEU A 91 16.03 -0.76 4.63
N VAL A 92 17.24 -0.39 5.09
CA VAL A 92 18.18 0.40 4.29
C VAL A 92 18.59 -0.36 3.04
N GLN A 93 18.94 -1.64 3.18
CA GLN A 93 19.42 -2.45 2.06
C GLN A 93 18.32 -2.86 1.08
N SER A 94 17.13 -3.20 1.58
CA SER A 94 16.08 -3.83 0.77
C SER A 94 15.13 -2.82 0.14
N VAL A 95 14.84 -1.72 0.83
CA VAL A 95 13.90 -0.67 0.39
C VAL A 95 14.63 0.53 -0.22
N ASN A 96 15.98 0.52 -0.18
CA ASN A 96 16.83 1.64 -0.57
C ASN A 96 16.45 2.93 0.19
N LEU A 97 16.22 2.78 1.49
CA LEU A 97 15.78 3.84 2.37
C LEU A 97 16.98 4.41 3.15
N PRO A 98 17.17 5.74 3.24
CA PRO A 98 18.19 6.30 4.12
C PRO A 98 18.00 5.84 5.58
N VAL A 99 19.11 5.57 6.28
CA VAL A 99 19.10 5.11 7.69
C VAL A 99 18.28 6.04 8.59
N ALA A 100 18.38 7.35 8.35
CA ALA A 100 17.64 8.37 9.08
C ALA A 100 16.11 8.19 8.95
N LEU A 101 15.62 7.69 7.81
CA LEU A 101 14.19 7.43 7.58
C LEU A 101 13.73 6.03 8.02
N ALA A 102 14.65 5.06 8.07
CA ALA A 102 14.35 3.74 8.62
C ALA A 102 13.99 3.82 10.13
N THR A 103 14.56 4.80 10.84
CA THR A 103 14.38 4.98 12.29
C THR A 103 12.94 5.39 12.65
N PRO A 104 12.36 6.48 12.09
CA PRO A 104 10.95 6.80 12.33
C PRO A 104 9.99 5.69 11.93
N VAL A 105 10.27 4.97 10.83
CA VAL A 105 9.44 3.83 10.39
C VAL A 105 9.42 2.71 11.42
N ALA A 106 10.59 2.32 11.94
CA ALA A 106 10.70 1.29 12.96
C ALA A 106 9.91 1.68 14.23
N ILE A 107 10.07 2.93 14.68
CA ILE A 107 9.37 3.45 15.87
C ILE A 107 7.86 3.51 15.63
N TYR A 108 7.42 3.96 14.46
CA TYR A 108 6.01 4.02 14.07
C TYR A 108 5.32 2.65 14.22
N ILE A 109 5.96 1.59 13.71
CA ILE A 109 5.43 0.22 13.77
C ILE A 109 5.32 -0.27 15.22
N VAL A 110 6.33 0.02 16.04
CA VAL A 110 6.30 -0.32 17.47
C VAL A 110 5.14 0.41 18.17
N LYS A 111 4.94 1.71 17.88
CA LYS A 111 3.90 2.54 18.49
C LYS A 111 2.47 2.11 18.13
N ILE A 112 2.22 1.76 16.87
CA ILE A 112 0.88 1.29 16.43
C ILE A 112 0.62 -0.19 16.78
N GLY A 113 1.68 -0.91 17.16
CA GLY A 113 1.66 -2.33 17.45
C GLY A 113 1.92 -3.19 16.20
N VAL A 114 2.98 -3.99 16.25
CA VAL A 114 3.42 -4.88 15.15
C VAL A 114 2.32 -5.84 14.69
N LYS A 115 1.54 -6.41 15.63
CA LYS A 115 0.42 -7.30 15.28
C LYS A 115 -0.65 -6.55 14.50
N SER A 116 -1.01 -5.35 14.95
CA SER A 116 -2.00 -4.50 14.28
C SER A 116 -1.54 -4.16 12.87
N PHE A 117 -0.27 -3.73 12.73
CA PHE A 117 0.32 -3.41 11.43
C PHE A 117 0.37 -4.61 10.46
N CYS A 118 0.78 -5.77 10.94
CA CYS A 118 0.89 -6.96 10.08
C CYS A 118 -0.46 -7.62 9.77
N ASN A 119 -1.45 -7.47 10.64
CA ASN A 119 -2.79 -8.01 10.43
C ASN A 119 -3.74 -7.02 9.74
N GLN A 120 -3.35 -5.77 9.53
CA GLN A 120 -4.08 -4.86 8.66
C GLN A 120 -4.08 -5.46 7.25
N GLU A 121 -5.25 -5.94 6.81
CA GLU A 121 -5.48 -6.20 5.39
C GLU A 121 -5.14 -4.92 4.62
N GLU A 122 -4.45 -5.05 3.49
CA GLU A 122 -4.09 -3.92 2.65
C GLU A 122 -5.34 -3.23 2.15
N THR A 123 -5.85 -2.27 2.91
CA THR A 123 -6.88 -1.35 2.42
C THR A 123 -6.19 -0.31 1.54
N ARG A 124 -5.65 -0.75 0.39
CA ARG A 124 -5.59 0.14 -0.78
C ARG A 124 -7.03 0.44 -1.11
N ASN A 125 -7.45 1.66 -0.82
CA ASN A 125 -8.78 2.23 -1.00
C ASN A 125 -9.70 1.41 -1.93
N HIS A 126 -10.37 0.39 -1.36
CA HIS A 126 -11.36 -0.46 -2.06
C HIS A 126 -12.54 0.37 -2.61
N LYS A 127 -12.65 1.65 -2.22
CA LYS A 127 -13.66 2.58 -2.73
C LYS A 127 -13.48 2.94 -4.19
N ASP A 128 -12.25 3.07 -4.68
CA ASP A 128 -12.00 3.53 -6.05
C ASP A 128 -11.85 2.33 -7.02
N TYR A 129 -11.39 1.18 -6.51
CA TYR A 129 -11.19 -0.03 -7.31
C TYR A 129 -11.70 -1.28 -6.56
N PRO A 130 -13.03 -1.48 -6.48
CA PRO A 130 -13.64 -2.49 -5.61
C PRO A 130 -13.28 -3.94 -5.96
N LEU A 131 -12.80 -4.20 -7.17
CA LEU A 131 -12.43 -5.54 -7.66
C LEU A 131 -10.91 -5.77 -7.65
N ALA A 132 -10.10 -4.74 -7.41
CA ALA A 132 -8.65 -4.85 -7.40
C ALA A 132 -8.17 -5.40 -6.05
N GLN A 133 -7.51 -6.56 -6.07
CA GLN A 133 -6.77 -7.04 -4.91
C GLN A 133 -5.44 -6.29 -4.76
N GLU A 134 -4.77 -6.07 -5.88
CA GLU A 134 -3.46 -5.42 -5.91
C GLU A 134 -3.33 -4.55 -7.16
N LEU A 135 -2.63 -3.42 -7.02
CA LEU A 135 -2.27 -2.54 -8.13
C LEU A 135 -0.75 -2.57 -8.29
N ILE A 136 -0.26 -2.98 -9.44
CA ILE A 136 1.18 -3.01 -9.72
C ILE A 136 1.49 -1.76 -10.55
N ALA A 137 2.34 -0.90 -10.01
CA ALA A 137 2.72 0.36 -10.64
C ALA A 137 4.13 0.31 -11.23
N ASP A 138 4.37 1.15 -12.23
CA ASP A 138 5.70 1.40 -12.78
C ASP A 138 6.59 2.19 -11.78
N ASN A 139 7.84 2.45 -12.18
CA ASN A 139 8.79 3.22 -11.38
C ASN A 139 8.44 4.72 -11.22
N LYS A 140 7.40 5.21 -11.91
CA LYS A 140 6.87 6.57 -11.82
C LYS A 140 5.55 6.62 -11.04
N GLY A 141 5.04 5.47 -10.59
CA GLY A 141 3.79 5.36 -9.85
C GLY A 141 2.53 5.21 -10.71
N ASN A 142 2.63 5.04 -12.03
CA ASN A 142 1.47 4.75 -12.88
C ASN A 142 1.06 3.28 -12.78
N ILE A 143 -0.24 3.00 -12.68
CA ILE A 143 -0.73 1.62 -12.62
C ILE A 143 -0.50 0.94 -13.99
N GLU A 144 0.29 -0.13 -14.01
CA GLU A 144 0.53 -0.96 -15.21
C GLU A 144 -0.29 -2.25 -15.19
N LYS A 145 -0.50 -2.84 -14.00
CA LYS A 145 -1.24 -4.11 -13.88
C LYS A 145 -2.17 -4.06 -12.68
N VAL A 146 -3.25 -4.81 -12.78
CA VAL A 146 -4.24 -5.00 -11.72
C VAL A 146 -4.38 -6.48 -11.48
N LEU A 147 -4.22 -6.90 -10.24
CA LEU A 147 -4.51 -8.26 -9.81
C LEU A 147 -5.96 -8.31 -9.31
N ILE A 148 -6.74 -9.25 -9.84
CA ILE A 148 -8.15 -9.48 -9.49
C ILE A 148 -8.36 -10.97 -9.19
N TYR A 149 -9.39 -11.31 -8.41
CA TYR A 149 -9.73 -12.73 -8.22
C TYR A 149 -10.24 -13.29 -9.53
N PHE A 150 -9.91 -14.55 -9.82
CA PHE A 150 -10.41 -15.22 -11.02
C PHE A 150 -11.94 -15.22 -11.10
N GLN A 151 -12.62 -15.41 -9.96
CA GLN A 151 -14.08 -15.36 -9.88
C GLN A 151 -14.66 -13.97 -10.20
N ASP A 152 -13.96 -12.90 -9.83
CA ASP A 152 -14.38 -11.54 -10.14
C ASP A 152 -14.13 -11.19 -11.61
N TYR A 153 -13.07 -11.75 -12.20
CA TYR A 153 -12.82 -11.67 -13.64
C TYR A 153 -13.95 -12.34 -14.45
N GLU A 154 -14.36 -13.56 -14.06
CA GLU A 154 -15.46 -14.27 -14.72
C GLU A 154 -16.76 -13.47 -14.67
N ARG A 155 -17.12 -12.92 -13.50
CA ARG A 155 -18.30 -12.05 -13.34
C ARG A 155 -18.25 -10.78 -14.19
N LEU A 156 -17.05 -10.19 -14.35
CA LEU A 156 -16.84 -9.05 -15.25
C LEU A 156 -17.15 -9.42 -16.70
N ILE A 157 -16.64 -10.55 -17.18
CA ILE A 157 -16.91 -11.04 -18.54
C ILE A 157 -18.41 -11.30 -18.73
N GLU A 158 -19.06 -12.03 -17.81
CA GLU A 158 -20.50 -12.29 -17.86
C GLU A 158 -21.30 -10.99 -17.93
N SER A 159 -20.94 -9.98 -17.15
CA SER A 159 -21.63 -8.68 -17.16
C SER A 159 -21.48 -7.93 -18.49
N PHE A 160 -20.32 -8.04 -19.15
CA PHE A 160 -20.10 -7.44 -20.47
C PHE A 160 -20.81 -8.21 -21.58
N GLU A 161 -20.89 -9.54 -21.49
CA GLU A 161 -21.65 -10.37 -22.41
C GLU A 161 -23.15 -10.07 -22.32
N ASP A 162 -23.68 -9.94 -21.10
CA ASP A 162 -25.07 -9.56 -20.87
C ASP A 162 -25.36 -8.14 -21.39
N GLU A 163 -24.45 -7.18 -21.18
CA GLU A 163 -24.61 -5.82 -21.71
C GLU A 163 -24.51 -5.79 -23.25
N GLY A 164 -23.58 -6.56 -23.83
CA GLY A 164 -23.43 -6.71 -25.27
C GLY A 164 -24.67 -7.33 -25.92
N LEU A 165 -25.20 -8.40 -25.31
CA LEU A 165 -26.44 -9.03 -25.72
C LEU A 165 -27.62 -8.06 -25.59
N TYR A 166 -27.73 -7.35 -24.47
CA TYR A 166 -28.77 -6.34 -24.27
C TYR A 166 -28.72 -5.25 -25.33
N ARG A 167 -27.53 -4.75 -25.69
CA ARG A 167 -27.36 -3.76 -26.76
C ARG A 167 -27.79 -4.32 -28.12
N ALA A 168 -27.37 -5.53 -28.47
CA ALA A 168 -27.77 -6.18 -29.72
C ALA A 168 -29.31 -6.36 -29.79
N MET A 169 -29.95 -6.77 -28.69
CA MET A 169 -31.41 -6.86 -28.60
C MET A 169 -32.10 -5.50 -28.75
N MET A 170 -31.50 -4.44 -28.21
CA MET A 170 -32.03 -3.08 -28.31
C MET A 170 -31.91 -2.50 -29.72
N GLU A 171 -30.86 -2.85 -30.47
CA GLU A 171 -30.69 -2.43 -31.88
C GLU A 171 -31.81 -2.97 -32.77
N VAL A 172 -32.26 -4.20 -32.52
CA VAL A 172 -33.30 -4.88 -33.30
C VAL A 172 -34.69 -4.77 -32.67
N LYS A 173 -34.88 -3.96 -31.62
CA LYS A 173 -36.14 -4.00 -30.82
C LYS A 173 -37.40 -3.70 -31.63
N ASP A 174 -37.27 -2.87 -32.68
CA ASP A 174 -38.37 -2.39 -33.50
C ASP A 174 -38.51 -3.21 -34.79
N GLU A 175 -37.68 -4.25 -34.98
CA GLU A 175 -37.80 -5.18 -36.09
C GLU A 175 -39.05 -6.06 -35.94
N THR A 176 -39.60 -6.52 -37.05
CA THR A 176 -40.75 -7.43 -37.03
C THR A 176 -40.27 -8.85 -36.69
N PRO A 177 -40.75 -9.46 -35.59
CA PRO A 177 -40.34 -10.82 -35.24
C PRO A 177 -40.79 -11.82 -36.28
N LEU A 178 -39.91 -12.75 -36.66
CA LEU A 178 -40.22 -13.87 -37.54
C LEU A 178 -40.59 -15.11 -36.72
N SER A 179 -41.48 -15.93 -37.26
CA SER A 179 -41.62 -17.31 -36.80
C SER A 179 -40.38 -18.14 -37.18
N LEU A 180 -40.20 -19.30 -36.55
CA LEU A 180 -39.07 -20.19 -36.84
C LEU A 180 -39.00 -20.58 -38.32
N GLU A 181 -40.15 -20.87 -38.95
CA GLU A 181 -40.21 -21.24 -40.37
C GLU A 181 -39.80 -20.07 -41.28
N GLU A 182 -40.23 -18.85 -40.95
CA GLU A 182 -39.89 -17.64 -41.70
C GLU A 182 -38.40 -17.28 -41.53
N ALA A 183 -37.84 -17.40 -40.32
CA ALA A 183 -36.44 -17.13 -40.04
C ALA A 183 -35.51 -18.12 -40.78
N LEU A 184 -35.86 -19.40 -40.81
CA LEU A 184 -35.10 -20.42 -41.56
C LEU A 184 -35.14 -20.16 -43.06
N ALA A 185 -36.31 -19.77 -43.60
CA ALA A 185 -36.45 -19.44 -45.01
C ALA A 185 -35.68 -18.18 -45.41
N GLU A 186 -35.44 -17.23 -44.49
CA GLU A 186 -34.61 -16.05 -44.73
C GLU A 186 -33.11 -16.39 -44.65
N LEU A 187 -32.70 -17.24 -43.70
CA LEU A 187 -31.33 -17.68 -43.54
C LEU A 187 -30.82 -18.48 -44.75
N ASP A 188 -31.69 -19.27 -45.38
CA ASP A 188 -31.39 -20.03 -46.60
C ASP A 188 -31.20 -19.15 -47.86
N LYS A 189 -31.45 -17.83 -47.77
CA LYS A 189 -31.25 -16.88 -48.87
C LYS A 189 -29.90 -16.18 -48.85
N GLU A 190 -29.18 -16.21 -47.73
CA GLU A 190 -27.81 -15.68 -47.59
C GLU A 190 -26.75 -16.69 -48.05
#